data_AF-A0A969H5N3-F1
#
_entry.id   AF-A0A969H5N3-F1
#
_cell.length_a   1.000
_cell.length_b   1.000
_cell.length_c   1.000
_cell.angle_alpha   90.00
_cell.angle_beta   90.00
_cell.angle_gamma   90.00
#
_symmetry.space_group_name_H-M   'P 1'
#
loop_
_entity.id
_entity.type
_entity.pdbx_description
1 polymer ?
#
loop_
_entity_poly.entity_id
_entity_poly.type
_entity_poly.pdbx_seq_one_letter_code
_entity_poly.pdbx_strand_id
1 'polypeptide(L)'
;MRYQNRLIPLVIICLISFSLACGLGIPIPGFGRQESTPTVDLDADAGSTSPNEESGSATIGESPATPAPLLTEAAEDAPASAPTEEAADTGELASNQALILPGAEPTTLDPHLSGDSISSEYMVEIFSGLTTYDRDLNLIPDLAESYDISADGLVYTFKLRDNAAFHDGKLIRAEDFKWSFERACDPATGSTTADTYMGDIVGCRDKLQGQAQEVKGVEVVDDLTLKLTIDEPKGFFLAKMSYPTAYVLDRENVENGGPKWFEQPNGSGPFKLAEYDLEQGGIVLARNENFYGSPKPTLEQVIFFDQRPHQPDDRIRGRLEFAGRVGRRHL
;
A
#
# COMPACT_ATOMS: atom_id res chain seq x y z
N MET A 1 -29.44 60.50 -25.37
CA MET A 1 -28.20 60.55 -26.16
C MET A 1 -27.89 59.15 -26.66
N ARG A 2 -27.58 59.04 -27.95
CA ARG A 2 -27.41 57.81 -28.75
C ARG A 2 -25.96 57.34 -28.74
N TYR A 3 -25.76 56.01 -28.79
CA TYR A 3 -24.86 55.21 -29.68
C TYR A 3 -24.77 53.80 -29.03
N GLN A 4 -25.35 52.67 -29.47
CA GLN A 4 -25.48 51.94 -30.76
C GLN A 4 -24.17 51.40 -31.36
N ASN A 5 -23.93 50.09 -31.20
CA ASN A 5 -23.64 49.07 -32.24
C ASN A 5 -23.32 47.72 -31.54
N ARG A 6 -24.17 46.69 -31.54
CA ARG A 6 -24.46 45.64 -32.57
C ARG A 6 -23.18 44.91 -33.03
N LEU A 7 -23.04 43.57 -33.02
CA LEU A 7 -23.91 42.52 -33.59
C LEU A 7 -23.66 41.11 -32.95
N ILE A 8 -24.72 40.33 -32.83
CA ILE A 8 -24.84 38.84 -32.82
C ILE A 8 -25.92 38.52 -33.92
N PRO A 9 -26.42 37.29 -34.23
CA PRO A 9 -25.97 35.86 -34.26
C PRO A 9 -26.31 35.12 -35.60
N LEU A 10 -26.00 33.82 -35.74
CA LEU A 10 -26.87 32.66 -36.15
C LEU A 10 -25.97 31.46 -36.60
N VAL A 11 -25.99 30.23 -36.05
CA VAL A 11 -27.00 29.13 -35.92
C VAL A 11 -27.04 28.18 -37.15
N ILE A 12 -27.21 26.87 -36.86
CA ILE A 12 -27.81 25.74 -37.65
C ILE A 12 -26.76 24.65 -38.02
N ILE A 13 -26.64 23.51 -37.30
CA ILE A 13 -27.47 22.27 -37.25
C ILE A 13 -27.65 21.58 -38.61
N CYS A 14 -27.06 20.40 -38.84
CA CYS A 14 -27.80 19.20 -39.28
C CYS A 14 -26.94 17.93 -39.37
N LEU A 15 -27.57 16.82 -38.97
CA LEU A 15 -27.25 15.41 -39.15
C LEU A 15 -27.07 15.03 -40.63
N ILE A 16 -26.35 13.92 -40.90
CA ILE A 16 -26.76 12.82 -41.82
C ILE A 16 -25.87 11.60 -41.56
N SER A 17 -26.51 10.49 -41.22
CA SER A 17 -25.99 9.12 -41.32
C SER A 17 -26.15 8.62 -42.76
N PHE A 18 -25.22 7.83 -43.30
CA PHE A 18 -25.56 6.84 -44.35
C PHE A 18 -24.51 5.70 -44.41
N SER A 19 -24.94 4.49 -44.07
CA SER A 19 -24.36 3.22 -44.52
C SER A 19 -24.57 3.06 -46.02
N LEU A 20 -23.65 2.42 -46.77
CA LEU A 20 -23.88 1.10 -47.40
C LEU A 20 -22.71 0.71 -48.34
N ALA A 21 -22.51 -0.61 -48.36
CA ALA A 21 -21.60 -1.49 -49.10
C ALA A 21 -21.35 -1.24 -50.60
N CYS A 22 -20.17 -1.71 -51.04
CA CYS A 22 -19.90 -2.63 -52.17
C CYS A 22 -18.36 -2.74 -52.27
N GLY A 23 -17.68 -3.89 -52.20
CA GLY A 23 -18.04 -5.19 -52.77
C GLY A 23 -17.62 -5.21 -54.24
N LEU A 24 -16.37 -5.62 -54.53
CA LEU A 24 -15.94 -6.27 -55.77
C LEU A 24 -14.46 -6.69 -55.63
N GLY A 25 -14.24 -8.01 -55.52
CA GLY A 25 -12.94 -8.63 -55.78
C GLY A 25 -12.74 -8.92 -57.26
N ILE A 26 -11.50 -9.28 -57.62
CA ILE A 26 -11.08 -10.41 -58.49
C ILE A 26 -9.58 -10.24 -58.88
N PRO A 27 -8.85 -11.38 -59.12
CA PRO A 27 -7.43 -11.61 -58.81
C PRO A 27 -6.48 -11.43 -60.03
N ILE A 28 -5.20 -11.85 -60.08
CA ILE A 28 -4.56 -13.19 -60.33
C ILE A 28 -2.99 -13.02 -60.33
N PRO A 29 -2.14 -13.99 -60.78
CA PRO A 29 -1.54 -15.24 -60.21
C PRO A 29 -0.05 -15.04 -59.77
N GLY A 30 0.80 -15.96 -59.28
CA GLY A 30 0.88 -17.42 -59.13
C GLY A 30 2.38 -17.85 -59.19
N PHE A 31 2.69 -19.10 -58.79
CA PHE A 31 4.00 -19.81 -58.64
C PHE A 31 4.52 -19.88 -57.20
N GLY A 32 4.89 -21.02 -56.62
CA GLY A 32 5.00 -22.41 -57.09
C GLY A 32 5.59 -23.26 -55.94
N ARG A 33 5.08 -24.49 -55.82
CA ARG A 33 5.32 -25.50 -54.77
C ARG A 33 6.64 -26.26 -54.98
N GLN A 34 7.32 -26.70 -53.91
CA GLN A 34 7.81 -28.10 -53.80
C GLN A 34 8.27 -28.51 -52.39
N GLU A 35 7.71 -29.63 -51.92
CA GLU A 35 8.19 -30.51 -50.85
C GLU A 35 9.29 -31.45 -51.38
N SER A 36 10.23 -31.88 -50.53
CA SER A 36 10.65 -33.30 -50.35
C SER A 36 11.86 -33.47 -49.40
N THR A 37 11.70 -34.34 -48.40
CA THR A 37 12.74 -35.07 -47.64
C THR A 37 13.11 -36.39 -48.39
N PRO A 38 13.83 -37.42 -47.85
CA PRO A 38 14.79 -37.58 -46.72
C PRO A 38 16.06 -38.43 -47.08
N THR A 39 17.01 -38.61 -46.13
CA THR A 39 17.83 -39.83 -45.76
C THR A 39 18.81 -39.41 -44.64
N VAL A 40 18.85 -39.93 -43.40
CA VAL A 40 19.05 -41.28 -42.80
C VAL A 40 20.52 -41.75 -42.74
N ASP A 41 20.86 -42.28 -41.54
CA ASP A 41 22.03 -43.03 -41.05
C ASP A 41 23.24 -42.23 -40.52
N LEU A 42 23.96 -42.61 -39.45
CA LEU A 42 23.87 -43.57 -38.34
C LEU A 42 25.10 -43.23 -37.46
N ASP A 43 25.01 -43.32 -36.13
CA ASP A 43 25.91 -44.13 -35.30
C ASP A 43 25.75 -43.84 -33.80
N ALA A 44 25.65 -44.95 -33.07
CA ALA A 44 25.52 -45.11 -31.64
C ALA A 44 26.89 -45.07 -30.95
N ASP A 45 26.93 -44.76 -29.65
CA ASP A 45 27.39 -45.75 -28.66
C ASP A 45 27.01 -45.33 -27.23
N ALA A 46 26.76 -46.34 -26.40
CA ALA A 46 26.34 -46.24 -25.02
C ALA A 46 27.48 -46.67 -24.08
N GLY A 47 27.49 -46.10 -22.88
CA GLY A 47 27.71 -46.88 -21.67
C GLY A 47 29.13 -47.01 -21.10
N SER A 48 29.26 -46.44 -19.90
CA SER A 48 29.62 -47.16 -18.67
C SER A 48 31.10 -47.30 -18.24
N THR A 49 31.23 -47.24 -16.92
CA THR A 49 32.28 -47.75 -16.01
C THR A 49 33.45 -46.84 -15.63
N SER A 50 33.45 -46.43 -14.35
CA SER A 50 34.64 -46.14 -13.53
C SER A 50 35.41 -47.43 -13.22
N PRO A 51 36.70 -47.34 -12.80
CA PRO A 51 36.99 -47.50 -11.36
C PRO A 51 38.20 -46.70 -10.80
N ASN A 52 38.20 -46.61 -9.45
CA ASN A 52 39.23 -46.40 -8.40
C ASN A 52 40.72 -46.64 -8.77
N GLU A 53 41.79 -46.21 -8.06
CA GLU A 53 42.10 -45.64 -6.72
C GLU A 53 43.59 -45.18 -6.75
N GLU A 54 44.04 -44.17 -5.98
CA GLU A 54 44.98 -44.22 -4.81
C GLU A 54 46.11 -43.20 -5.11
N SER A 55 46.83 -42.50 -4.23
CA SER A 55 47.04 -42.43 -2.78
C SER A 55 47.90 -41.17 -2.51
N GLY A 56 47.81 -40.51 -1.34
CA GLY A 56 48.78 -39.44 -1.01
C GLY A 56 48.50 -38.48 0.17
N SER A 57 48.26 -39.02 1.36
CA SER A 57 48.58 -38.50 2.72
C SER A 57 48.98 -37.03 2.94
N ALA A 58 48.27 -36.32 3.84
CA ALA A 58 48.83 -35.75 5.08
C ALA A 58 47.73 -35.16 6.00
N THR A 59 47.56 -35.81 7.15
CA THR A 59 46.81 -35.41 8.36
C THR A 59 47.48 -34.27 9.15
N ILE A 60 46.70 -33.29 9.63
CA ILE A 60 46.73 -32.64 10.97
C ILE A 60 45.33 -32.01 11.12
N GLY A 61 44.49 -32.13 12.16
CA GLY A 61 44.58 -32.57 13.54
C GLY A 61 43.51 -31.75 14.27
N GLU A 62 42.49 -32.42 14.82
CA GLU A 62 41.34 -31.80 15.49
C GLU A 62 41.65 -31.49 16.96
N SER A 63 41.35 -30.27 17.44
CA SER A 63 41.02 -30.04 18.86
C SER A 63 40.47 -28.63 19.14
N PRO A 64 39.64 -28.47 20.18
CA PRO A 64 38.58 -27.46 20.27
C PRO A 64 39.04 -26.15 20.93
N ALA A 65 38.50 -25.03 20.47
CA ALA A 65 38.66 -23.74 21.14
C ALA A 65 37.74 -23.69 22.38
N THR A 66 38.37 -23.82 23.55
CA THR A 66 37.79 -23.61 24.88
C THR A 66 37.60 -22.11 25.15
N PRO A 67 36.50 -21.68 25.79
CA PRO A 67 36.22 -20.26 26.03
C PRO A 67 37.13 -19.66 27.12
N ALA A 68 37.49 -18.40 26.94
CA ALA A 68 38.26 -17.61 27.90
C ALA A 68 37.45 -17.33 29.20
N PRO A 69 38.11 -17.20 30.37
CA PRO A 69 37.43 -17.15 31.66
C PRO A 69 36.79 -15.78 31.91
N LEU A 70 35.54 -15.80 32.40
CA LEU A 70 34.88 -14.66 33.02
C LEU A 70 35.60 -14.31 34.33
N LEU A 71 35.99 -13.05 34.46
CA LEU A 71 36.33 -12.45 35.75
C LEU A 71 35.04 -12.20 36.52
N THR A 72 34.98 -12.77 37.72
CA THR A 72 33.91 -12.60 38.70
C THR A 72 34.22 -11.38 39.56
N GLU A 73 33.42 -10.32 39.48
CA GLU A 73 33.37 -9.28 40.52
C GLU A 73 31.99 -9.33 41.16
N ALA A 74 31.97 -9.45 42.48
CA ALA A 74 30.79 -9.56 43.31
C ALA A 74 30.21 -8.17 43.63
N ALA A 75 28.90 -8.08 43.44
CA ALA A 75 27.88 -7.15 43.94
C ALA A 75 28.30 -5.96 44.83
N GLU A 76 27.79 -4.78 44.47
CA GLU A 76 27.37 -3.77 45.43
C GLU A 76 25.87 -3.47 45.23
N ASP A 77 25.12 -3.72 46.29
CA ASP A 77 23.66 -3.70 46.42
C ASP A 77 23.17 -2.23 46.47
N ALA A 78 22.59 -1.75 45.37
CA ALA A 78 21.88 -0.47 45.33
C ALA A 78 20.37 -0.73 45.47
N PRO A 79 19.67 -0.04 46.39
CA PRO A 79 18.28 -0.36 46.68
C PRO A 79 17.42 -0.08 45.44
N ALA A 80 16.68 -1.11 45.01
CA ALA A 80 15.66 -1.00 43.99
C ALA A 80 14.63 0.06 44.40
N SER A 81 14.68 1.22 43.76
CA SER A 81 13.59 2.19 43.80
C SER A 81 12.38 1.52 43.16
N ALA A 82 11.32 1.34 43.94
CA ALA A 82 10.03 0.90 43.43
C ALA A 82 9.64 1.73 42.19
N PRO A 83 9.03 1.13 41.16
CA PRO A 83 8.52 1.90 40.05
C PRO A 83 7.51 2.89 40.62
N THR A 84 7.84 4.18 40.51
CA THR A 84 6.87 5.24 40.75
C THR A 84 5.84 5.06 39.65
N GLU A 85 4.67 4.57 40.03
CA GLU A 85 3.48 4.54 39.21
C GLU A 85 3.23 5.99 38.77
N GLU A 86 3.69 6.31 37.55
CA GLU A 86 3.49 7.59 36.91
C GLU A 86 1.98 7.73 36.76
N ALA A 87 1.39 8.50 37.67
CA ALA A 87 -0.02 8.80 37.67
C ALA A 87 -0.37 9.29 36.26
N ALA A 88 -1.21 8.52 35.56
CA ALA A 88 -1.75 8.91 34.29
C ALA A 88 -2.32 10.32 34.46
N ASP A 89 -1.69 11.29 33.81
CA ASP A 89 -2.20 12.65 33.68
C ASP A 89 -3.57 12.52 33.01
N THR A 90 -4.63 12.52 33.81
CA THR A 90 -6.01 12.64 33.30
C THR A 90 -6.28 14.09 32.93
N GLY A 91 -5.27 14.76 32.36
CA GLY A 91 -5.27 16.16 32.02
C GLY A 91 -6.48 16.51 31.17
N GLU A 92 -7.09 17.64 31.48
CA GLU A 92 -8.18 18.18 30.69
C GLU A 92 -7.72 18.32 29.23
N LEU A 93 -8.42 17.64 28.33
CA LEU A 93 -8.11 17.68 26.90
C LEU A 93 -8.16 19.12 26.40
N ALA A 94 -7.26 19.48 25.48
CA ALA A 94 -7.27 20.80 24.86
C ALA A 94 -8.64 21.13 24.25
N SER A 95 -9.14 22.36 24.41
CA SER A 95 -10.42 22.77 23.82
C SER A 95 -10.42 22.73 22.29
N ASN A 96 -9.23 22.82 21.67
CA ASN A 96 -9.03 22.65 20.25
C ASN A 96 -8.22 21.37 20.01
N GLN A 97 -8.85 20.37 19.41
CA GLN A 97 -8.26 19.06 19.12
C GLN A 97 -7.54 19.06 17.76
N ALA A 98 -6.67 20.05 17.56
CA ALA A 98 -5.87 20.19 16.35
C ALA A 98 -4.38 20.02 16.67
N LEU A 99 -3.73 19.06 16.02
CA LEU A 99 -2.29 18.88 16.06
C LEU A 99 -1.65 19.58 14.85
N ILE A 100 -0.64 20.42 15.09
CA ILE A 100 0.06 21.15 14.03
C ILE A 100 1.49 20.62 13.94
N LEU A 101 1.87 20.11 12.78
CA LEU A 101 3.16 19.47 12.53
C LEU A 101 3.85 20.09 11.32
N PRO A 102 5.19 20.17 11.30
CA PRO A 102 5.89 20.42 10.05
C PRO A 102 5.62 19.27 9.07
N GLY A 103 5.32 19.59 7.82
CA GLY A 103 5.12 18.60 6.76
C GLY A 103 6.05 18.83 5.57
N ALA A 104 6.45 17.75 4.91
CA ALA A 104 7.13 17.80 3.62
C ALA A 104 6.20 17.34 2.50
N GLU A 105 6.43 17.85 1.29
CA GLU A 105 5.65 17.51 0.09
C GLU A 105 5.82 16.01 -0.24
N PRO A 106 4.72 15.21 -0.24
CA PRO A 106 4.80 13.80 -0.60
C PRO A 106 5.01 13.62 -2.10
N THR A 107 5.66 12.53 -2.50
CA THR A 107 5.82 12.19 -3.92
C THR A 107 4.47 11.78 -4.53
N THR A 108 3.65 11.09 -3.75
CA THR A 108 2.30 10.66 -4.12
C THR A 108 1.53 10.30 -2.85
N LEU A 109 0.20 10.32 -2.90
CA LEU A 109 -0.66 9.71 -1.87
C LEU A 109 -1.35 8.43 -2.36
N ASP A 110 -0.88 7.83 -3.47
CA ASP A 110 -1.31 6.50 -3.93
C ASP A 110 -0.47 5.39 -3.25
N PRO A 111 -1.05 4.58 -2.33
CA PRO A 111 -0.30 3.58 -1.57
C PRO A 111 0.35 2.50 -2.44
N HIS A 112 -0.17 2.24 -3.65
CA HIS A 112 0.40 1.23 -4.54
C HIS A 112 1.57 1.77 -5.38
N LEU A 113 1.81 3.09 -5.36
CA LEU A 113 2.94 3.73 -6.07
C LEU A 113 4.06 4.20 -5.15
N SER A 114 3.77 4.43 -3.87
CA SER A 114 4.78 4.97 -2.95
C SER A 114 5.88 3.96 -2.58
N GLY A 115 7.09 4.50 -2.43
CA GLY A 115 8.26 3.82 -1.89
C GLY A 115 9.11 4.72 -1.00
N ASP A 116 8.52 5.80 -0.47
CA ASP A 116 9.22 6.81 0.32
C ASP A 116 8.52 7.08 1.66
N SER A 117 9.29 7.48 2.66
CA SER A 117 8.80 7.70 4.02
C SER A 117 7.94 8.96 4.16
N ILE A 118 8.14 9.98 3.32
CA ILE A 118 7.38 11.24 3.40
C ILE A 118 5.94 10.98 2.99
N SER A 119 5.72 10.32 1.86
CA SER A 119 4.39 9.88 1.44
C SER A 119 3.75 8.94 2.47
N SER A 120 4.53 8.01 3.01
CA SER A 120 4.06 7.03 4.00
C SER A 120 3.55 7.68 5.29
N GLU A 121 4.15 8.79 5.74
CA GLU A 121 3.72 9.56 6.93
C GLU A 121 2.24 9.97 6.84
N TYR A 122 1.77 10.35 5.64
CA TYR A 122 0.38 10.70 5.42
C TYR A 122 -0.49 9.46 5.17
N MET A 123 0.02 8.48 4.43
CA MET A 123 -0.75 7.29 4.03
C MET A 123 -1.19 6.45 5.22
N VAL A 124 -0.35 6.29 6.25
CA VAL A 124 -0.67 5.51 7.45
C VAL A 124 -1.84 6.10 8.24
N GLU A 125 -2.13 7.40 8.06
CA GLU A 125 -3.27 8.07 8.68
C GLU A 125 -4.52 8.02 7.81
N ILE A 126 -4.36 7.97 6.47
CA ILE A 126 -5.45 8.03 5.48
C ILE A 126 -6.00 6.65 5.13
N PHE A 127 -5.15 5.62 5.16
CA PHE A 127 -5.44 4.27 4.70
C PHE A 127 -5.02 3.24 5.75
N SER A 128 -5.63 2.06 5.68
CA SER A 128 -5.38 0.95 6.58
C SER A 128 -5.13 -0.35 5.81
N GLY A 129 -4.41 -1.27 6.46
CA GLY A 129 -4.06 -2.60 5.95
C GLY A 129 -4.77 -3.71 6.72
N LEU A 130 -4.32 -4.95 6.53
CA LEU A 130 -4.81 -6.09 7.32
C LEU A 130 -4.27 -6.06 8.75
N THR A 131 -3.04 -5.55 8.93
CA THR A 131 -2.33 -5.47 10.21
C THR A 131 -1.70 -4.09 10.38
N THR A 132 -1.39 -3.72 11.62
CA THR A 132 -0.70 -2.47 11.98
C THR A 132 0.21 -2.68 13.19
N TYR A 133 0.88 -1.63 13.65
CA TYR A 133 1.68 -1.64 14.87
C TYR A 133 0.99 -0.85 15.98
N ASP A 134 1.03 -1.35 17.21
CA ASP A 134 0.65 -0.58 18.39
C ASP A 134 1.77 0.38 18.83
N ARG A 135 1.54 1.10 19.93
CA ARG A 135 2.49 2.08 20.48
C ARG A 135 3.80 1.45 20.95
N ASP A 136 3.80 0.16 21.28
CA ASP A 136 4.96 -0.61 21.71
C ASP A 136 5.62 -1.34 20.55
N LEU A 137 5.19 -1.06 19.31
CA LEU A 137 5.66 -1.67 18.06
C LEU A 137 5.34 -3.17 17.97
N ASN A 138 4.33 -3.65 18.69
CA ASN A 138 3.82 -4.99 18.47
C ASN A 138 2.95 -5.01 17.21
N LEU A 139 3.11 -6.05 16.40
CA LEU A 139 2.28 -6.27 15.23
C LEU A 139 0.90 -6.80 15.67
N ILE A 140 -0.15 -6.07 15.32
CA ILE A 140 -1.54 -6.35 15.70
C ILE A 140 -2.48 -6.35 14.47
N PRO A 141 -3.66 -6.97 14.54
CA PRO A 141 -4.69 -6.82 13.51
C PRO A 141 -5.16 -5.36 13.35
N ASP A 142 -5.42 -4.93 12.11
CA ASP A 142 -5.98 -3.61 11.76
C ASP A 142 -7.40 -3.77 11.19
N LEU A 143 -7.60 -3.73 9.86
CA LEU A 143 -8.91 -4.02 9.24
C LEU A 143 -9.30 -5.50 9.34
N ALA A 144 -8.32 -6.38 9.59
CA ALA A 144 -8.62 -7.71 10.09
C ALA A 144 -9.01 -7.65 11.58
N GLU A 145 -10.03 -8.38 11.99
CA GLU A 145 -10.31 -8.64 13.40
C GLU A 145 -9.36 -9.70 13.98
N SER A 146 -9.00 -10.69 13.16
CA SER A 146 -8.12 -11.80 13.52
C SER A 146 -7.54 -12.47 12.28
N TYR A 147 -6.56 -13.34 12.48
CA TYR A 147 -6.06 -14.22 11.43
C TYR A 147 -5.63 -15.57 12.01
N ASP A 148 -5.72 -16.60 11.17
CA ASP A 148 -5.19 -17.94 11.43
C ASP A 148 -4.08 -18.27 10.43
N ILE A 149 -3.06 -18.99 10.89
CA ILE A 149 -1.94 -19.47 10.06
C ILE A 149 -2.00 -21.01 10.01
N SER A 150 -1.92 -21.58 8.81
CA SER A 150 -1.86 -23.04 8.64
C SER A 150 -0.61 -23.64 9.31
N ALA A 151 -0.67 -24.95 9.60
CA ALA A 151 0.43 -25.66 10.27
C ALA A 151 1.75 -25.66 9.49
N ASP A 152 1.69 -25.54 8.16
CA ASP A 152 2.85 -25.41 7.28
C ASP A 152 3.34 -23.96 7.13
N GLY A 153 2.64 -22.97 7.69
CA GLY A 153 3.01 -21.55 7.61
C GLY A 153 2.76 -20.88 6.26
N LEU A 154 2.02 -21.53 5.36
CA LEU A 154 1.82 -21.08 3.97
C LEU A 154 0.49 -20.36 3.73
N VAL A 155 -0.53 -20.64 4.54
CA VAL A 155 -1.89 -20.12 4.34
C VAL A 155 -2.28 -19.24 5.53
N TYR A 156 -2.60 -17.99 5.23
CA TYR A 156 -3.07 -16.99 6.18
C TYR A 156 -4.52 -16.69 5.90
N THR A 157 -5.41 -16.94 6.87
CA THR A 157 -6.85 -16.66 6.74
C THR A 157 -7.20 -15.49 7.62
N PHE A 158 -7.51 -14.34 7.03
CA PHE A 158 -7.92 -13.14 7.72
C PHE A 158 -9.44 -13.09 7.83
N LYS A 159 -9.93 -12.77 9.02
CA LYS A 159 -11.31 -12.36 9.24
C LYS A 159 -11.33 -10.83 9.28
N LEU A 160 -12.15 -10.22 8.44
CA LEU A 160 -12.30 -8.77 8.34
C LEU A 160 -13.37 -8.29 9.31
N ARG A 161 -13.19 -7.08 9.83
CA ARG A 161 -14.21 -6.43 10.66
C ARG A 161 -15.48 -6.19 9.83
N ASP A 162 -16.63 -6.57 10.37
CA ASP A 162 -17.93 -6.38 9.71
C ASP A 162 -18.29 -4.88 9.52
N ASN A 163 -17.82 -4.04 10.44
CA ASN A 163 -18.00 -2.60 10.50
C ASN A 163 -16.87 -1.78 9.85
N ALA A 164 -15.86 -2.43 9.24
CA ALA A 164 -14.84 -1.71 8.49
C ALA A 164 -15.47 -0.96 7.31
N ALA A 165 -15.15 0.32 7.17
CA ALA A 165 -15.71 1.19 6.14
C ALA A 165 -14.67 2.17 5.61
N PHE A 166 -14.80 2.53 4.34
CA PHE A 166 -14.12 3.67 3.75
C PHE A 166 -14.67 4.99 4.32
N HIS A 167 -13.99 6.10 4.03
CA HIS A 167 -14.32 7.43 4.56
C HIS A 167 -15.75 7.89 4.23
N ASP A 168 -16.31 7.45 3.10
CA ASP A 168 -17.69 7.72 2.68
C ASP A 168 -18.75 6.81 3.35
N GLY A 169 -18.32 5.79 4.10
CA GLY A 169 -19.18 4.82 4.77
C GLY A 169 -19.45 3.55 3.96
N LYS A 170 -18.92 3.42 2.74
CA LYS A 170 -18.94 2.14 2.01
C LYS A 170 -18.21 1.09 2.81
N LEU A 171 -18.86 -0.05 3.06
CA LEU A 171 -18.28 -1.13 3.84
C LEU A 171 -17.15 -1.82 3.06
N ILE A 172 -16.06 -2.13 3.75
CA ILE A 172 -14.89 -2.81 3.20
C ILE A 172 -15.13 -4.33 3.25
N ARG A 173 -14.86 -5.00 2.14
CA ARG A 173 -15.03 -6.45 1.98
C ARG A 173 -13.77 -7.11 1.43
N ALA A 174 -13.72 -8.44 1.50
CA ALA A 174 -12.58 -9.21 1.02
C ALA A 174 -12.30 -8.97 -0.47
N GLU A 175 -13.32 -8.68 -1.28
CA GLU A 175 -13.17 -8.30 -2.69
C GLU A 175 -12.40 -6.98 -2.88
N ASP A 176 -12.52 -6.01 -1.97
CA ASP A 176 -11.76 -4.76 -2.07
C ASP A 176 -10.26 -5.02 -1.86
N PHE A 177 -9.91 -5.94 -0.96
CA PHE A 177 -8.52 -6.40 -0.79
C PHE A 177 -8.02 -7.18 -2.00
N LYS A 178 -8.84 -8.10 -2.54
CA LYS A 178 -8.50 -8.83 -3.76
C LYS A 178 -8.20 -7.86 -4.89
N TRP A 179 -9.10 -6.92 -5.17
CA TRP A 179 -8.88 -5.91 -6.20
C TRP A 179 -7.64 -5.05 -5.92
N SER A 180 -7.44 -4.62 -4.68
CA SER A 180 -6.28 -3.80 -4.30
C SER A 180 -4.97 -4.54 -4.53
N PHE A 181 -4.91 -5.83 -4.22
CA PHE A 181 -3.70 -6.64 -4.38
C PHE A 181 -3.44 -6.93 -5.87
N GLU A 182 -4.50 -7.16 -6.65
CA GLU A 182 -4.40 -7.27 -8.10
C GLU A 182 -3.83 -5.99 -8.72
N ARG A 183 -4.34 -4.82 -8.30
CA ARG A 183 -3.86 -3.52 -8.76
C ARG A 183 -2.41 -3.29 -8.39
N ALA A 184 -2.03 -3.54 -7.14
CA ALA A 184 -0.67 -3.33 -6.67
C ALA A 184 0.35 -4.19 -7.44
N CYS A 185 0.00 -5.45 -7.76
CA CYS A 185 0.85 -6.33 -8.57
C CYS A 185 0.67 -6.10 -10.10
N ASP A 186 -0.21 -5.21 -10.57
CA ASP A 186 -0.41 -4.98 -12.00
C ASP A 186 0.75 -4.15 -12.60
N PRO A 187 1.38 -4.59 -13.71
CA PRO A 187 2.48 -3.86 -14.33
C PRO A 187 2.06 -2.47 -14.84
N ALA A 188 0.79 -2.25 -15.15
CA ALA A 188 0.27 -0.95 -15.56
C ALA A 188 0.21 0.05 -14.40
N THR A 189 0.12 -0.42 -13.15
CA THR A 189 0.22 0.45 -11.97
C THR A 189 1.64 0.99 -11.84
N GLY A 190 2.66 0.17 -12.10
CA GLY A 190 4.06 0.61 -12.01
C GLY A 190 4.56 0.73 -10.56
N SER A 191 4.06 -0.12 -9.66
CA SER A 191 4.52 -0.18 -8.28
C SER A 191 6.01 -0.52 -8.20
N THR A 192 6.77 0.28 -7.45
CA THR A 192 8.19 0.02 -7.17
C THR A 192 8.42 -0.87 -5.96
N THR A 193 7.37 -1.12 -5.17
CA THR A 193 7.42 -1.77 -3.86
C THR A 193 6.66 -3.10 -3.83
N ALA A 194 5.78 -3.37 -4.80
CA ALA A 194 4.96 -4.57 -4.83
C ALA A 194 5.75 -5.89 -4.78
N ASP A 195 6.87 -6.04 -5.51
CA ASP A 195 7.67 -7.28 -5.43
C ASP A 195 8.23 -7.48 -4.01
N THR A 196 8.77 -6.41 -3.41
CA THR A 196 9.35 -6.45 -2.06
C THR A 196 8.34 -6.86 -0.99
N TYR A 197 7.13 -6.31 -1.02
CA TYR A 197 6.14 -6.49 0.05
C TYR A 197 5.06 -7.54 -0.25
N MET A 198 4.78 -7.83 -1.52
CA MET A 198 3.71 -8.73 -1.94
C MET A 198 4.21 -9.92 -2.77
N GLY A 199 5.48 -9.91 -3.22
CA GLY A 199 6.04 -10.96 -4.06
C GLY A 199 6.11 -12.35 -3.43
N ASP A 200 5.91 -12.45 -2.11
CA ASP A 200 5.78 -13.72 -1.38
C ASP A 200 4.43 -14.41 -1.64
N ILE A 201 3.40 -13.64 -2.01
CA ILE A 201 2.08 -14.18 -2.33
C ILE A 201 2.15 -14.90 -3.67
N VAL A 202 1.70 -16.15 -3.70
CA VAL A 202 1.72 -17.00 -4.88
C VAL A 202 1.06 -16.26 -6.07
N GLY A 203 1.79 -16.13 -7.17
CA GLY A 203 1.32 -15.46 -8.38
C GLY A 203 1.50 -13.93 -8.44
N CYS A 204 1.90 -13.23 -7.36
CA CYS A 204 2.14 -11.78 -7.47
C CYS A 204 3.30 -11.47 -8.40
N ARG A 205 4.41 -12.21 -8.33
CA ARG A 205 5.54 -12.04 -9.25
C ARG A 205 5.17 -12.33 -10.72
N ASP A 206 4.35 -13.35 -10.95
CA ASP A 206 3.87 -13.67 -12.30
C ASP A 206 2.98 -12.53 -12.85
N LYS A 207 2.10 -11.98 -12.00
CA LYS A 207 1.26 -10.82 -12.33
C LYS A 207 2.10 -9.58 -12.63
N LEU A 208 3.09 -9.27 -11.78
CA LEU A 208 4.05 -8.16 -11.97
C LEU A 208 4.83 -8.26 -13.28
N GLN A 209 5.14 -9.49 -13.72
CA GLN A 209 5.82 -9.74 -14.99
C GLN A 209 4.87 -9.78 -16.20
N GLY A 210 3.57 -9.56 -16.01
CA GLY A 210 2.55 -9.66 -17.05
C GLY A 210 2.28 -11.09 -17.53
N GLN A 211 2.72 -12.10 -16.78
CA GLN A 211 2.59 -13.52 -17.12
C GLN A 211 1.30 -14.15 -16.54
N ALA A 212 0.71 -13.52 -15.53
CA ALA A 212 -0.59 -13.91 -14.96
C ALA A 212 -1.59 -12.75 -15.02
N GLN A 213 -2.87 -13.10 -15.14
CA GLN A 213 -3.97 -12.11 -15.07
C GLN A 213 -4.42 -11.84 -13.65
N GLU A 214 -4.13 -12.75 -12.72
CA GLU A 214 -4.54 -12.69 -11.32
C GLU A 214 -3.41 -13.10 -10.38
N VAL A 215 -3.38 -12.53 -9.19
CA VAL A 215 -2.59 -12.99 -8.04
C VAL A 215 -3.28 -14.21 -7.42
N LYS A 216 -2.89 -15.39 -7.90
CA LYS A 216 -3.49 -16.69 -7.54
C LYS A 216 -3.58 -16.96 -6.03
N GLY A 217 -2.62 -16.46 -5.26
CA GLY A 217 -2.54 -16.65 -3.82
C GLY A 217 -3.55 -15.83 -3.03
N VAL A 218 -4.30 -14.91 -3.66
CA VAL A 218 -5.34 -14.11 -3.01
C VAL A 218 -6.70 -14.71 -3.35
N GLU A 219 -7.37 -15.26 -2.35
CA GLU A 219 -8.67 -15.90 -2.48
C GLU A 219 -9.70 -15.25 -1.55
N VAL A 220 -10.85 -14.87 -2.12
CA VAL A 220 -12.02 -14.43 -1.36
C VAL A 220 -12.85 -15.67 -1.02
N VAL A 221 -12.91 -16.01 0.26
CA VAL A 221 -13.70 -17.16 0.75
C VAL A 221 -15.17 -16.75 0.93
N ASP A 222 -15.37 -15.57 1.51
CA ASP A 222 -16.65 -14.88 1.66
C ASP A 222 -16.41 -13.37 1.86
N ASP A 223 -17.48 -12.60 1.99
CA ASP A 223 -17.48 -11.13 2.16
C ASP A 223 -16.49 -10.62 3.22
N LEU A 224 -16.25 -11.38 4.29
CA LEU A 224 -15.42 -10.99 5.43
C LEU A 224 -14.24 -11.94 5.64
N THR A 225 -13.93 -12.82 4.69
CA THR A 225 -12.85 -13.80 4.82
C THR A 225 -11.94 -13.76 3.62
N LEU A 226 -10.70 -13.31 3.84
CA LEU A 226 -9.65 -13.27 2.85
C LEU A 226 -8.60 -14.33 3.18
N LYS A 227 -8.27 -15.19 2.21
CA LYS A 227 -7.20 -16.18 2.34
C LYS A 227 -6.03 -15.81 1.45
N LEU A 228 -4.85 -15.71 2.05
CA LEU A 228 -3.58 -15.47 1.37
C LEU A 228 -2.71 -16.72 1.43
N THR A 229 -2.18 -17.14 0.29
CA THR A 229 -1.21 -18.25 0.19
C THR A 229 0.14 -17.71 -0.25
N ILE A 230 1.19 -18.01 0.52
CA ILE A 230 2.57 -17.63 0.23
C ILE A 230 3.40 -18.82 -0.27
N ASP A 231 4.51 -18.52 -0.93
CA ASP A 231 5.41 -19.49 -1.58
C ASP A 231 6.22 -20.37 -0.59
N GLU A 232 6.62 -19.80 0.54
CA GLU A 232 7.37 -20.48 1.61
C GLU A 232 7.08 -19.84 2.98
N PRO A 233 7.33 -20.54 4.11
CA PRO A 233 7.02 -20.01 5.43
C PRO A 233 7.89 -18.80 5.77
N LYS A 234 7.26 -17.65 6.03
CA LYS A 234 7.95 -16.36 6.27
C LYS A 234 7.44 -15.72 7.56
N GLY A 235 8.28 -15.71 8.61
CA GLY A 235 7.94 -15.14 9.91
C GLY A 235 7.62 -13.65 9.92
N PHE A 236 8.01 -12.92 8.87
CA PHE A 236 7.76 -11.49 8.70
C PHE A 236 6.61 -11.18 7.73
N PHE A 237 5.89 -12.18 7.21
CA PHE A 237 4.85 -11.96 6.19
C PHE A 237 3.75 -11.02 6.68
N LEU A 238 3.27 -11.21 7.91
CA LEU A 238 2.24 -10.33 8.51
C LEU A 238 2.74 -8.88 8.61
N ALA A 239 4.00 -8.64 8.94
CA ALA A 239 4.57 -7.30 8.99
C ALA A 239 4.57 -6.60 7.62
N LYS A 240 4.60 -7.35 6.51
CA LYS A 240 4.46 -6.77 5.17
C LYS A 240 3.03 -6.29 4.91
N MET A 241 2.02 -6.86 5.56
CA MET A 241 0.61 -6.50 5.41
C MET A 241 0.23 -5.20 6.14
N SER A 242 1.17 -4.59 6.88
CA SER A 242 1.03 -3.24 7.44
C SER A 242 1.67 -2.15 6.58
N TYR A 243 2.36 -2.51 5.48
CA TYR A 243 3.03 -1.55 4.61
C TYR A 243 2.06 -0.97 3.57
N PRO A 244 2.20 0.32 3.14
CA PRO A 244 1.24 0.98 2.25
C PRO A 244 0.85 0.22 0.97
N THR A 245 1.78 -0.49 0.34
CA THR A 245 1.47 -1.27 -0.87
C THR A 245 0.40 -2.35 -0.64
N ALA A 246 0.24 -2.81 0.61
CA ALA A 246 -0.77 -3.79 1.01
C ALA A 246 -2.07 -3.15 1.54
N TYR A 247 -2.22 -1.82 1.47
CA TYR A 247 -3.45 -1.15 1.90
C TYR A 247 -4.59 -1.37 0.93
N VAL A 248 -5.79 -1.44 1.49
CA VAL A 248 -7.04 -1.53 0.73
C VAL A 248 -7.43 -0.16 0.20
N LEU A 249 -7.85 -0.12 -1.05
CA LEU A 249 -8.29 1.07 -1.76
C LEU A 249 -9.73 0.88 -2.26
N ASP A 250 -10.51 1.96 -2.27
CA ASP A 250 -11.83 1.96 -2.90
C ASP A 250 -11.69 2.00 -4.43
N ARG A 251 -12.01 0.87 -5.06
CA ARG A 251 -11.96 0.70 -6.51
C ARG A 251 -12.65 1.84 -7.28
N GLU A 252 -13.84 2.23 -6.83
CA GLU A 252 -14.64 3.24 -7.54
C GLU A 252 -13.98 4.61 -7.48
N ASN A 253 -13.39 4.97 -6.33
CA ASN A 253 -12.64 6.21 -6.19
C ASN A 253 -11.40 6.23 -7.11
N VAL A 254 -10.66 5.14 -7.18
CA VAL A 254 -9.47 5.03 -8.05
C VAL A 254 -9.84 5.09 -9.53
N GLU A 255 -10.81 4.28 -9.97
CA GLU A 255 -11.20 4.20 -11.38
C GLU A 255 -11.86 5.49 -11.87
N ASN A 256 -12.66 6.17 -11.03
CA ASN A 256 -13.34 7.41 -11.41
C ASN A 256 -12.46 8.67 -11.22
N GLY A 257 -11.51 8.65 -10.29
CA GLY A 257 -10.64 9.80 -9.97
C GLY A 257 -9.49 10.01 -10.95
N GLY A 258 -9.20 9.03 -11.82
CA GLY A 258 -8.15 9.12 -12.81
C GLY A 258 -6.74 9.22 -12.20
N PRO A 259 -5.73 9.77 -12.92
CA PRO A 259 -4.34 9.77 -12.47
C PRO A 259 -4.05 10.55 -11.17
N LYS A 260 -5.00 11.39 -10.72
CA LYS A 260 -4.89 12.25 -9.53
C LYS A 260 -5.93 11.87 -8.46
N TRP A 261 -6.50 10.66 -8.52
CA TRP A 261 -7.50 10.19 -7.55
C TRP A 261 -7.03 10.38 -6.10
N PHE A 262 -5.73 10.23 -5.85
CA PHE A 262 -5.11 10.35 -4.52
C PHE A 262 -5.10 11.77 -3.95
N GLU A 263 -5.45 12.80 -4.73
CA GLU A 263 -5.67 14.16 -4.22
C GLU A 263 -7.04 14.30 -3.52
N GLN A 264 -7.95 13.34 -3.73
CA GLN A 264 -9.25 13.22 -3.05
C GLN A 264 -9.56 11.73 -2.75
N PRO A 265 -8.74 11.08 -1.91
CA PRO A 265 -8.85 9.65 -1.67
C PRO A 265 -10.07 9.32 -0.80
N ASN A 266 -10.81 8.28 -1.15
CA ASN A 266 -11.74 7.60 -0.26
C ASN A 266 -10.97 6.50 0.49
N GLY A 267 -10.28 6.89 1.57
CA GLY A 267 -9.41 6.00 2.33
C GLY A 267 -10.16 5.17 3.37
N SER A 268 -9.41 4.43 4.19
CA SER A 268 -9.92 3.51 5.22
C SER A 268 -9.39 3.79 6.62
N GLY A 269 -8.45 4.74 6.73
CA GLY A 269 -7.72 5.05 7.96
C GLY A 269 -8.47 5.94 8.96
N PRO A 270 -7.82 6.25 10.10
CA PRO A 270 -8.38 7.07 11.19
C PRO A 270 -8.63 8.54 10.82
N PHE A 271 -7.95 9.05 9.79
CA PHE A 271 -8.15 10.38 9.26
C PHE A 271 -8.44 10.34 7.75
N LYS A 272 -9.03 11.42 7.24
CA LYS A 272 -9.32 11.67 5.83
C LYS A 272 -8.61 12.91 5.35
N LEU A 273 -8.22 12.93 4.08
CA LEU A 273 -7.62 14.10 3.46
C LEU A 273 -8.69 15.20 3.30
N ALA A 274 -8.54 16.29 4.04
CA ALA A 274 -9.46 17.43 4.02
C ALA A 274 -8.96 18.55 3.10
N GLU A 275 -7.64 18.75 3.02
CA GLU A 275 -7.00 19.74 2.15
C GLU A 275 -5.67 19.18 1.65
N TYR A 276 -5.41 19.38 0.36
CA TYR A 276 -4.17 19.05 -0.33
C TYR A 276 -3.74 20.25 -1.16
N ASP A 277 -3.01 21.18 -0.53
CA ASP A 277 -2.53 22.43 -1.16
C ASP A 277 -1.02 22.55 -0.96
N LEU A 278 -0.26 21.94 -1.88
CA LEU A 278 1.20 21.93 -1.83
C LEU A 278 1.84 23.28 -2.18
N GLU A 279 1.08 24.23 -2.72
CA GLU A 279 1.60 25.53 -3.15
C GLU A 279 1.53 26.59 -2.03
N GLN A 280 0.46 26.56 -1.22
CA GLN A 280 0.14 27.65 -0.29
C GLN A 280 -0.24 27.21 1.13
N GLY A 281 -0.61 25.94 1.36
CA GLY A 281 -1.38 25.56 2.56
C GLY A 281 -0.89 24.34 3.34
N GLY A 282 -0.11 23.46 2.70
CA GLY A 282 0.24 22.15 3.25
C GLY A 282 -0.88 21.12 3.12
N ILE A 283 -0.89 20.13 4.02
CA ILE A 283 -1.85 19.03 4.03
C ILE A 283 -2.66 19.08 5.32
N VAL A 284 -3.99 19.01 5.21
CA VAL A 284 -4.87 18.92 6.38
C VAL A 284 -5.58 17.59 6.37
N LEU A 285 -5.45 16.85 7.46
CA LEU A 285 -6.20 15.64 7.74
C LEU A 285 -7.30 15.95 8.75
N ALA A 286 -8.51 15.49 8.48
CA ALA A 286 -9.64 15.56 9.40
C ALA A 286 -9.99 14.18 9.92
N ARG A 287 -10.54 14.06 11.13
CA ARG A 287 -10.95 12.77 11.68
C ARG A 287 -11.94 12.05 10.75
N ASN A 288 -11.75 10.74 10.59
CA ASN A 288 -12.73 9.86 9.96
C ASN A 288 -13.78 9.42 11.00
N GLU A 289 -15.00 9.95 10.86
CA GLU A 289 -16.13 9.57 11.73
C GLU A 289 -16.64 8.14 11.50
N ASN A 290 -16.26 7.50 10.39
CA ASN A 290 -16.60 6.12 10.07
C ASN A 290 -15.49 5.13 10.46
N PHE A 291 -14.40 5.59 11.09
CA PHE A 291 -13.32 4.70 11.49
C PHE A 291 -13.81 3.65 12.49
N TYR A 292 -13.46 2.39 12.23
CA TYR A 292 -13.93 1.24 13.00
C TYR A 292 -13.42 1.26 14.45
N GLY A 293 -12.30 1.95 14.71
CA GLY A 293 -11.61 1.97 16.00
C GLY A 293 -12.43 2.68 17.08
N SER A 294 -12.46 2.06 18.27
CA SER A 294 -13.10 2.62 19.46
C SER A 294 -12.13 2.59 20.66
N PRO A 295 -11.87 3.74 21.32
CA PRO A 295 -12.41 5.07 20.99
C PRO A 295 -11.84 5.60 19.67
N LYS A 296 -12.61 6.46 19.00
CA LYS A 296 -12.11 7.23 17.85
C LYS A 296 -10.91 8.10 18.25
N PRO A 297 -10.02 8.47 17.31
CA PRO A 297 -8.88 9.36 17.60
C PRO A 297 -9.35 10.60 18.35
N THR A 298 -8.68 11.06 19.41
CA THR A 298 -9.12 12.25 20.15
C THR A 298 -8.94 13.56 19.36
N LEU A 299 -8.01 13.58 18.40
CA LEU A 299 -7.74 14.71 17.52
C LEU A 299 -8.81 14.85 16.43
N GLU A 300 -9.36 16.05 16.27
CA GLU A 300 -10.29 16.41 15.19
C GLU A 300 -9.55 16.70 13.89
N GLN A 301 -8.35 17.26 13.97
CA GLN A 301 -7.54 17.63 12.81
C GLN A 301 -6.03 17.43 13.05
N VAL A 302 -5.32 17.11 11.98
CA VAL A 302 -3.86 17.19 11.91
C VAL A 302 -3.50 18.10 10.74
N ILE A 303 -2.72 19.15 11.01
CA ILE A 303 -2.34 20.18 10.03
C ILE A 303 -0.84 20.09 9.82
N PHE A 304 -0.45 19.65 8.63
CA PHE A 304 0.92 19.60 8.17
C PHE A 304 1.21 20.88 7.37
N PHE A 305 2.08 21.73 7.90
CA PHE A 305 2.44 22.98 7.22
C PHE A 305 3.83 22.91 6.59
N ASP A 306 3.93 23.45 5.38
CA ASP A 306 5.20 23.55 4.67
C ASP A 306 6.16 24.50 5.40
N GLN A 307 7.38 24.03 5.66
CA GLN A 307 8.45 24.82 6.29
C GLN A 307 9.22 25.70 5.29
N ARG A 308 9.04 25.51 3.98
CA ARG A 308 9.72 26.32 2.97
C ARG A 308 9.35 27.79 3.22
N PRO A 309 10.32 28.72 3.16
CA PRO A 309 10.08 30.13 3.35
C PRO A 309 9.28 30.68 2.14
N HIS A 310 7.98 30.46 2.14
CA HIS A 310 7.06 31.22 1.32
C HIS A 310 6.95 32.63 1.92
N GLN A 311 6.87 33.67 1.09
CA GLN A 311 6.54 35.03 1.56
C GLN A 311 5.37 34.92 2.55
N PRO A 312 5.39 35.67 3.67
CA PRO A 312 4.43 35.47 4.74
C PRO A 312 3.00 35.68 4.20
N ASP A 313 2.28 34.58 3.99
CA ASP A 313 0.85 34.60 3.74
C ASP A 313 0.16 34.69 5.12
N ASP A 314 -0.63 35.74 5.30
CA ASP A 314 -1.40 36.02 6.51
C ASP A 314 -2.41 34.90 6.84
N ARG A 315 -2.65 33.95 5.94
CA ARG A 315 -3.53 32.78 6.17
C ARG A 315 -2.98 31.76 7.16
N ILE A 316 -1.67 31.50 7.21
CA ILE A 316 -1.07 30.57 8.20
C ILE A 316 -1.15 31.19 9.60
N ARG A 317 -0.86 32.49 9.73
CA ARG A 317 -1.09 33.25 10.98
C ARG A 317 -2.56 33.28 11.37
N GLY A 318 -3.46 33.45 10.40
CA GLY A 318 -4.91 33.38 10.61
C GLY A 318 -5.39 32.00 11.09
N ARG A 319 -4.82 30.90 10.60
CA ARG A 319 -5.13 29.53 11.06
C ARG A 319 -4.59 29.27 12.47
N LEU A 320 -3.37 29.70 12.77
CA LEU A 320 -2.78 29.65 14.11
C LEU A 320 -3.60 30.50 15.12
N GLU A 321 -4.09 31.67 14.71
CA GLU A 321 -4.97 32.49 15.53
C GLU A 321 -6.40 31.95 15.64
N PHE A 322 -6.95 31.31 14.60
CA PHE A 322 -8.28 30.70 14.64
C PHE A 322 -8.30 29.49 15.57
N ALA A 323 -7.28 28.63 15.45
CA ALA A 323 -7.01 27.56 16.42
C ALA A 323 -6.87 28.09 17.86
N GLY A 324 -6.27 29.27 18.04
CA GLY A 324 -6.14 29.94 19.35
C GLY A 324 -7.37 30.74 19.83
N ARG A 325 -8.29 31.17 18.94
CA ARG A 325 -9.49 31.96 19.27
C ARG A 325 -10.70 31.11 19.60
N VAL A 326 -10.81 29.90 19.05
CA VAL A 326 -11.88 28.96 19.42
C VAL A 326 -11.79 28.59 20.91
N GLY A 327 -10.58 28.56 21.50
CA GLY A 327 -10.37 28.38 22.95
C GLY A 327 -10.59 29.62 23.84
N ARG A 328 -10.94 30.80 23.29
CA ARG A 328 -11.09 32.05 24.07
C ARG A 328 -12.48 32.69 24.02
N ARG A 329 -13.47 32.01 23.44
CA ARG A 329 -14.89 32.40 23.58
C ARG A 329 -15.58 31.38 24.47
N HIS A 330 -15.33 31.41 25.77
CA HIS A 330 -16.21 31.01 26.89
C HIS A 330 -15.45 31.26 28.22
N LEU A 331 -15.10 32.52 28.46
CA LEU A 331 -14.80 33.08 29.79
C LEU A 331 -15.61 34.37 29.95
#